data_AF-A0A1H4F5I3-F1
#
_entry.id   AF-A0A1H4F5I3-F1
#
_cell.length_a   1.000
_cell.length_b   1.000
_cell.length_c   1.000
_cell.angle_alpha   90.00
_cell.angle_beta   90.00
_cell.angle_gamma   90.00
#
_symmetry.space_group_name_H-M   'P 1'
#
loop_
_entity.id
_entity.type
_entity.pdbx_description
1 polymer ?
#
loop_
_entity_poly.entity_id
_entity_poly.type
_entity_poly.pdbx_seq_one_letter_code
_entity_poly.pdbx_strand_id
1 'polypeptide(L)'
;MLTAKPLHSDHVHRTWISTIRLNRAGTCLVSLGRLSEAKDVIQLAITQSLKQSYWGEVVVSAYALTDTLLNLGQCSSAIKNGFKCIAYSENSTEWFVKVASYVSIANVLHQTSNNLAALDYFEKAESIQFENQGVIYLYSIQGFYYCELLLTFGNTRLVKQRAMKTSKLGEGFYHNLSKSLDLLSLGKAWLQEKQFKQAAIWIHKSVSSLRLTNQSVFLPLGLLARAALHRHTRDFARAQQDLQEVFDIADGSGMRLHLTDYHLEMARLLIAEEENPPQSPFCKGGSQKAAGSAVPPFEKGGLGGISLQAHIEAAAKFINETGYHRRDKELLELQQAITKG
;
A
#
# COMPACT_ATOMS: atom_id res chain seq x y z
N MET A 1 -10.90 -60.55 -13.51
CA MET A 1 -9.90 -59.51 -13.77
C MET A 1 -10.59 -58.15 -13.70
N LEU A 2 -10.52 -57.50 -12.54
CA LEU A 2 -10.97 -56.11 -12.35
C LEU A 2 -9.87 -55.20 -12.92
N THR A 3 -10.09 -54.66 -14.12
CA THR A 3 -9.23 -53.63 -14.67
C THR A 3 -9.56 -52.30 -13.99
N ALA A 4 -8.69 -51.90 -13.08
CA ALA A 4 -8.72 -50.60 -12.43
C ALA A 4 -8.69 -49.48 -13.49
N LYS A 5 -9.77 -48.69 -13.57
CA LYS A 5 -9.79 -47.38 -14.23
C LYS A 5 -8.97 -46.37 -13.41
N PRO A 6 -8.36 -45.35 -14.04
CA PRO A 6 -7.15 -44.74 -13.54
C PRO A 6 -7.39 -43.76 -12.38
N LEU A 7 -6.71 -43.99 -11.26
CA LEU A 7 -6.56 -43.09 -10.10
C LEU A 7 -5.94 -41.71 -10.43
N HIS A 8 -5.61 -41.44 -11.69
CA HIS A 8 -4.85 -40.27 -12.11
C HIS A 8 -5.69 -38.98 -12.17
N SER A 9 -6.96 -39.05 -12.59
CA SER A 9 -7.83 -37.87 -12.67
C SER A 9 -8.23 -37.33 -11.30
N ASP A 10 -8.49 -38.23 -10.35
CA ASP A 10 -8.83 -37.88 -8.96
C ASP A 10 -7.65 -37.27 -8.21
N HIS A 11 -6.43 -37.78 -8.45
CA HIS A 11 -5.23 -37.25 -7.84
C HIS A 11 -4.92 -35.85 -8.37
N VAL A 12 -4.97 -35.64 -9.69
CA VAL A 12 -4.76 -34.32 -10.34
C VAL A 12 -5.81 -33.31 -9.90
N HIS A 13 -7.07 -33.72 -9.77
CA HIS A 13 -8.14 -32.84 -9.28
C HIS A 13 -7.97 -32.48 -7.79
N ARG A 14 -7.55 -33.43 -6.95
CA ARG A 14 -7.24 -33.17 -5.53
C ARG A 14 -6.03 -32.25 -5.36
N THR A 15 -4.99 -32.41 -6.17
CA THR A 15 -3.80 -31.55 -6.12
C THR A 15 -4.12 -30.13 -6.59
N TRP A 16 -4.93 -29.96 -7.64
CA TRP A 16 -5.44 -28.65 -8.07
C TRP A 16 -6.28 -27.95 -6.99
N ILE A 17 -7.24 -28.66 -6.38
CA ILE A 17 -8.03 -28.11 -5.26
C ILE A 17 -7.13 -27.68 -4.10
N SER A 18 -6.11 -28.47 -3.77
CA SER A 18 -5.20 -28.11 -2.67
C SER A 18 -4.37 -26.86 -2.97
N THR A 19 -3.93 -26.66 -4.21
CA THR A 19 -3.29 -25.41 -4.65
C THR A 19 -4.19 -24.19 -4.43
N ILE A 20 -5.45 -24.26 -4.89
CA ILE A 20 -6.41 -23.16 -4.72
C ILE A 20 -6.65 -22.85 -3.23
N ARG A 21 -6.72 -23.90 -2.39
CA ARG A 21 -6.85 -23.74 -0.94
C ARG A 21 -5.64 -23.04 -0.34
N LEU A 22 -4.42 -23.37 -0.77
CA LEU A 22 -3.20 -22.70 -0.31
C LEU A 22 -3.18 -21.22 -0.72
N ASN A 23 -3.54 -20.91 -1.97
CA ASN A 23 -3.62 -19.53 -2.46
C ASN A 23 -4.64 -18.71 -1.64
N ARG A 24 -5.83 -19.28 -1.40
CA ARG A 24 -6.85 -18.65 -0.54
C ARG A 24 -6.39 -18.48 0.90
N ALA A 25 -5.72 -19.48 1.48
CA ALA A 25 -5.15 -19.39 2.82
C ALA A 25 -4.10 -18.27 2.90
N GLY A 26 -3.22 -18.17 1.91
CA GLY A 26 -2.27 -17.07 1.78
C GLY A 26 -2.95 -15.71 1.75
N THR A 27 -3.98 -15.55 0.91
CA THR A 27 -4.79 -14.31 0.83
C THR A 27 -5.42 -13.96 2.19
N CYS A 28 -6.02 -14.94 2.88
CA CYS A 28 -6.60 -14.72 4.20
C CYS A 28 -5.55 -14.30 5.23
N LEU A 29 -4.36 -14.91 5.23
CA LEU A 29 -3.27 -14.51 6.11
C LEU A 29 -2.81 -13.08 5.84
N VAL A 30 -2.72 -12.67 4.57
CA VAL A 30 -2.44 -11.28 4.19
C VAL A 30 -3.51 -10.33 4.75
N SER A 31 -4.79 -10.65 4.54
CA SER A 31 -5.91 -9.86 5.06
C SER A 31 -5.93 -9.74 6.58
N LEU A 32 -5.35 -10.71 7.30
CA LEU A 32 -5.20 -10.71 8.76
C LEU A 32 -3.90 -10.04 9.25
N GLY A 33 -3.08 -9.50 8.36
CA GLY A 33 -1.78 -8.89 8.71
C GLY A 33 -0.66 -9.91 9.00
N ARG A 34 -0.91 -11.22 8.85
CA ARG A 34 0.07 -12.28 9.12
C ARG A 34 1.00 -12.51 7.91
N LEU A 35 1.68 -11.45 7.49
CA LEU A 35 2.43 -11.40 6.23
C LEU A 35 3.59 -12.41 6.16
N SER A 36 4.30 -12.62 7.27
CA SER A 36 5.41 -13.59 7.30
C SER A 36 4.92 -15.02 7.05
N GLU A 37 3.79 -15.40 7.63
CA GLU A 37 3.19 -16.72 7.42
C GLU A 37 2.56 -16.83 6.02
N ALA A 38 1.91 -15.76 5.56
CA ALA A 38 1.35 -15.71 4.21
C ALA A 38 2.42 -15.98 3.15
N LYS A 39 3.60 -15.37 3.29
CA LYS A 39 4.75 -15.57 2.40
C LYS A 39 5.10 -17.06 2.25
N ASP A 40 5.17 -17.80 3.35
CA ASP A 40 5.56 -19.21 3.34
C ASP A 40 4.47 -20.08 2.69
N VAL A 41 3.19 -19.82 3.01
CA VAL A 41 2.05 -20.53 2.41
C VAL A 41 1.94 -20.28 0.91
N ILE A 42 2.15 -19.04 0.47
CA ILE A 42 2.12 -18.68 -0.95
C ILE A 42 3.30 -19.30 -1.69
N GLN A 43 4.49 -19.34 -1.09
CA GLN A 43 5.67 -20.00 -1.68
C GLN A 43 5.43 -21.51 -1.90
N LEU A 44 4.74 -22.16 -0.96
CA LEU A 44 4.31 -23.55 -1.11
C LEU A 44 3.30 -23.71 -2.25
N ALA A 45 2.31 -22.80 -2.36
CA ALA A 45 1.35 -22.79 -3.45
C ALA A 45 2.04 -22.71 -4.82
N ILE A 46 3.00 -21.78 -4.98
CA ILE A 46 3.79 -21.64 -6.23
C ILE A 46 4.51 -22.96 -6.55
N THR A 47 5.22 -23.53 -5.57
CA THR A 47 5.99 -24.77 -5.74
C THR A 47 5.09 -25.92 -6.19
N GLN A 48 3.90 -26.01 -5.64
CA GLN A 48 2.94 -27.05 -6.00
C GLN A 48 2.32 -26.82 -7.37
N SER A 49 1.94 -25.58 -7.71
CA SER A 49 1.39 -25.22 -9.02
C SER A 49 2.41 -25.45 -10.14
N LEU A 50 3.70 -25.19 -9.89
CA LEU A 50 4.77 -25.43 -10.86
C LEU A 50 4.90 -26.91 -11.22
N LYS A 51 4.78 -27.82 -10.24
CA LYS A 51 4.83 -29.28 -10.48
C LYS A 51 3.70 -29.77 -11.38
N GLN A 52 2.57 -29.06 -11.39
CA GLN A 52 1.37 -29.40 -12.15
C GLN A 52 1.21 -28.56 -13.43
N SER A 53 2.16 -27.64 -13.70
CA SER A 53 2.10 -26.71 -14.83
C SER A 53 0.82 -25.87 -14.90
N TYR A 54 0.22 -25.53 -13.74
CA TYR A 54 -0.94 -24.65 -13.65
C TYR A 54 -0.53 -23.17 -13.68
N TRP A 55 -0.14 -22.68 -14.85
CA TRP A 55 0.51 -21.37 -15.02
C TRP A 55 -0.31 -20.18 -14.53
N GLY A 56 -1.64 -20.19 -14.69
CA GLY A 56 -2.52 -19.14 -14.15
C GLY A 56 -2.40 -19.04 -12.61
N GLU A 57 -2.50 -20.18 -11.92
CA GLU A 57 -2.35 -20.24 -10.45
C GLU A 57 -0.93 -19.92 -9.98
N VAL A 58 0.09 -20.33 -10.74
CA VAL A 58 1.50 -19.95 -10.48
C VAL A 58 1.63 -18.43 -10.47
N VAL A 59 1.10 -17.76 -11.50
CA VAL A 59 1.22 -16.31 -11.65
C VAL A 59 0.38 -15.56 -10.61
N VAL A 60 -0.85 -15.99 -10.33
CA VAL A 60 -1.66 -15.37 -9.26
C VAL A 60 -0.96 -15.48 -7.91
N SER A 61 -0.40 -16.65 -7.59
CA SER A 61 0.35 -16.85 -6.34
C SER A 61 1.66 -16.05 -6.34
N ALA A 62 2.38 -15.99 -7.47
CA ALA A 62 3.59 -15.20 -7.61
C ALA A 62 3.31 -13.69 -7.48
N TYR A 63 2.21 -13.20 -8.06
CA TYR A 63 1.74 -11.82 -7.90
C TYR A 63 1.50 -11.48 -6.42
N ALA A 64 0.73 -12.31 -5.71
CA ALA A 64 0.46 -12.13 -4.29
C ALA A 64 1.74 -12.20 -3.43
N LEU A 65 2.68 -13.08 -3.79
CA LEU A 65 3.98 -13.15 -3.13
C LEU A 65 4.78 -11.86 -3.32
N THR A 66 4.80 -11.30 -4.52
CA THR A 66 5.51 -10.03 -4.80
C THR A 66 4.99 -8.89 -3.92
N ASP A 67 3.66 -8.73 -3.82
CA ASP A 67 3.07 -7.70 -2.96
C ASP A 67 3.36 -7.97 -1.47
N THR A 68 3.31 -9.24 -1.04
CA THR A 68 3.65 -9.64 0.33
C THR A 68 5.11 -9.32 0.66
N LEU A 69 6.03 -9.61 -0.27
CA LEU A 69 7.46 -9.30 -0.14
C LEU A 69 7.70 -7.79 -0.08
N LEU A 70 7.01 -7.01 -0.92
CA LEU A 70 7.06 -5.54 -0.85
C LEU A 70 6.61 -5.03 0.51
N ASN A 71 5.45 -5.48 1.00
CA ASN A 71 4.94 -5.04 2.30
C ASN A 71 5.91 -5.38 3.44
N LEU A 72 6.51 -6.58 3.41
CA LEU A 72 7.58 -7.00 4.34
C LEU A 72 8.91 -6.26 4.15
N GLY A 73 9.02 -5.29 3.24
CA GLY A 73 10.25 -4.54 2.96
C GLY A 73 11.34 -5.33 2.24
N GLN A 74 11.02 -6.48 1.65
CA GLN A 74 11.97 -7.34 0.94
C GLN A 74 12.03 -6.99 -0.55
N CYS A 75 12.33 -5.73 -0.89
CA CYS A 75 12.21 -5.23 -2.28
C CYS A 75 13.09 -6.00 -3.27
N SER A 76 14.33 -6.36 -2.92
CA SER A 76 15.19 -7.14 -3.82
C SER A 76 14.61 -8.52 -4.14
N SER A 77 13.96 -9.16 -3.16
CA SER A 77 13.25 -10.43 -3.37
C SER A 77 11.98 -10.22 -4.20
N ALA A 78 11.26 -9.12 -3.97
CA ALA A 78 10.08 -8.75 -4.76
C ALA A 78 10.43 -8.51 -6.24
N ILE A 79 11.53 -7.82 -6.55
CA ILE A 79 12.03 -7.63 -7.93
C ILE A 79 12.28 -8.98 -8.59
N LYS A 80 13.06 -9.85 -7.92
CA LYS A 80 13.39 -11.19 -8.45
C LYS A 80 12.12 -12.00 -8.70
N ASN A 81 11.16 -11.95 -7.79
CA ASN A 81 9.89 -12.68 -7.94
C ASN A 81 8.99 -12.07 -9.02
N GLY A 82 8.97 -10.74 -9.18
CA GLY A 82 8.26 -10.05 -10.25
C GLY A 82 8.74 -10.48 -11.64
N PHE A 83 10.05 -10.60 -11.85
CA PHE A 83 10.59 -11.14 -13.11
C PHE A 83 10.25 -12.62 -13.33
N LYS A 84 10.25 -13.45 -12.26
CA LYS A 84 9.74 -14.83 -12.35
C LYS A 84 8.27 -14.86 -12.76
N CYS A 85 7.46 -13.95 -12.23
CA CYS A 85 6.05 -13.82 -12.56
C CYS A 85 5.84 -13.58 -14.06
N ILE A 86 6.67 -12.72 -14.69
CA ILE A 86 6.66 -12.52 -16.14
C ILE A 86 7.02 -13.82 -16.87
N ALA A 87 8.12 -14.48 -16.52
CA ALA A 87 8.54 -15.73 -17.15
C ALA A 87 7.46 -16.84 -17.04
N TYR A 88 6.78 -16.93 -15.90
CA TYR A 88 5.65 -17.85 -15.74
C TYR A 88 4.47 -17.48 -16.62
N SER A 89 4.18 -16.18 -16.78
CA SER A 89 3.06 -15.71 -17.61
C SER A 89 3.25 -15.99 -19.11
N GLU A 90 4.48 -16.15 -19.58
CA GLU A 90 4.77 -16.54 -20.98
C GLU A 90 4.23 -17.94 -21.32
N ASN A 91 4.08 -18.80 -20.31
CA ASN A 91 3.55 -20.15 -20.46
C ASN A 91 2.00 -20.20 -20.41
N SER A 92 1.33 -19.07 -20.20
CA SER A 92 -0.13 -18.96 -20.19
C SER A 92 -0.65 -18.20 -21.41
N THR A 93 -1.80 -18.65 -21.93
CA THR A 93 -2.54 -17.96 -23.00
C THR A 93 -3.52 -16.92 -22.46
N GLU A 94 -3.74 -16.88 -21.15
CA GLU A 94 -4.70 -15.98 -20.51
C GLU A 94 -4.16 -14.55 -20.41
N TRP A 95 -4.85 -13.59 -21.04
CA TRP A 95 -4.39 -12.20 -21.09
C TRP A 95 -4.30 -11.56 -19.70
N PHE A 96 -5.21 -11.87 -18.78
CA PHE A 96 -5.25 -11.28 -17.44
C PHE A 96 -4.04 -11.71 -16.59
N VAL A 97 -3.49 -12.89 -16.86
CA VAL A 97 -2.26 -13.40 -16.23
C VAL A 97 -1.06 -12.56 -16.64
N LYS A 98 -0.98 -12.17 -17.91
CA LYS A 98 0.07 -11.27 -18.43
C LYS A 98 -0.07 -9.86 -17.87
N VAL A 99 -1.29 -9.34 -17.79
CA VAL A 99 -1.56 -8.03 -17.14
C VAL A 99 -1.10 -8.04 -15.69
N ALA A 100 -1.45 -9.08 -14.92
CA ALA A 100 -1.06 -9.21 -13.53
C ALA A 100 0.47 -9.26 -13.35
N SER A 101 1.20 -10.00 -14.20
CA SER A 101 2.66 -10.11 -14.11
C SER A 101 3.37 -8.78 -14.40
N TYR A 102 2.92 -8.04 -15.43
CA TYR A 102 3.46 -6.72 -15.74
C TYR A 102 3.17 -5.68 -14.65
N VAL A 103 1.95 -5.66 -14.12
CA VAL A 103 1.61 -4.77 -13.01
C VAL A 103 2.41 -5.09 -11.75
N SER A 104 2.67 -6.38 -11.48
CA SER A 104 3.50 -6.82 -10.36
C SER A 104 4.87 -6.15 -10.38
N ILE A 105 5.59 -6.27 -11.50
CA ILE A 105 6.92 -5.67 -11.62
C ILE A 105 6.85 -4.15 -11.67
N ALA A 106 5.82 -3.58 -12.30
CA ALA A 106 5.64 -2.13 -12.38
C ALA A 106 5.49 -1.50 -10.99
N ASN A 107 4.66 -2.10 -10.12
CA ASN A 107 4.51 -1.63 -8.75
C ASN A 107 5.82 -1.73 -7.96
N VAL A 108 6.54 -2.86 -8.07
CA VAL A 108 7.84 -3.03 -7.40
C VAL A 108 8.84 -1.97 -7.85
N LEU A 109 9.00 -1.79 -9.15
CA LEU A 109 9.92 -0.82 -9.72
C LEU A 109 9.59 0.60 -9.29
N HIS A 110 8.30 0.92 -9.20
CA HIS A 110 7.85 2.19 -8.66
C HIS A 110 8.25 2.39 -7.19
N GLN A 111 8.04 1.38 -6.33
CA GLN A 111 8.47 1.50 -4.92
C GLN A 111 10.00 1.61 -4.78
N THR A 112 10.78 1.04 -5.70
CA THR A 112 12.24 1.14 -5.72
C THR A 112 12.77 2.31 -6.56
N SER A 113 11.95 3.34 -6.81
CA SER A 113 12.33 4.58 -7.51
C SER A 113 12.66 4.45 -9.01
N ASN A 114 12.44 3.29 -9.64
CA ASN A 114 12.61 3.09 -11.08
C ASN A 114 11.31 3.43 -11.84
N ASN A 115 10.92 4.71 -11.77
CA ASN A 115 9.61 5.19 -12.21
C ASN A 115 9.39 5.11 -13.73
N LEU A 116 10.45 5.29 -14.54
CA LEU A 116 10.33 5.21 -16.00
C LEU A 116 10.11 3.78 -16.47
N ALA A 117 10.87 2.81 -15.93
CA ALA A 117 10.63 1.41 -16.24
C ALA A 117 9.27 0.93 -15.73
N ALA A 118 8.84 1.41 -14.55
CA ALA A 118 7.50 1.15 -14.04
C ALA A 118 6.41 1.64 -15.01
N LEU A 119 6.57 2.84 -15.57
CA LEU A 119 5.64 3.41 -16.56
C LEU A 119 5.51 2.50 -17.78
N ASP A 120 6.62 2.07 -18.38
CA ASP A 120 6.63 1.19 -19.55
C ASP A 120 5.84 -0.11 -19.30
N TYR A 121 5.98 -0.69 -18.10
CA TYR A 121 5.26 -1.91 -17.75
C TYR A 121 3.77 -1.68 -17.49
N PHE A 122 3.38 -0.56 -16.89
CA PHE A 122 1.97 -0.19 -16.76
C PHE A 122 1.31 0.06 -18.12
N GLU A 123 1.99 0.74 -19.03
CA GLU A 123 1.48 0.98 -20.39
C GLU A 123 1.30 -0.33 -21.17
N LYS A 124 2.26 -1.26 -21.08
CA LYS A 124 2.13 -2.61 -21.65
C LYS A 124 0.93 -3.35 -21.07
N ALA A 125 0.75 -3.32 -19.75
CA ALA A 125 -0.38 -3.96 -19.09
C ALA A 125 -1.73 -3.37 -19.55
N GLU A 126 -1.80 -2.04 -19.70
CA GLU A 126 -2.99 -1.34 -20.18
C GLU A 126 -3.31 -1.67 -21.63
N SER A 127 -2.30 -1.76 -22.52
CA SER A 127 -2.48 -2.17 -23.92
C SER A 127 -3.10 -3.57 -24.01
N ILE A 128 -2.57 -4.53 -23.26
CA ILE A 128 -3.08 -5.91 -23.26
C ILE A 128 -4.54 -5.95 -22.77
N GLN A 129 -4.88 -5.23 -21.69
CA GLN A 129 -6.25 -5.16 -21.21
C GLN A 129 -7.18 -4.51 -22.24
N PHE A 130 -6.74 -3.43 -22.87
CA PHE A 130 -7.52 -2.72 -23.88
C PHE A 130 -7.81 -3.61 -25.10
N GLU A 131 -6.80 -4.30 -25.63
CA GLU A 131 -6.95 -5.22 -26.77
C GLU A 131 -7.94 -6.36 -26.49
N ASN A 132 -8.04 -6.82 -25.23
CA ASN A 132 -8.88 -7.95 -24.84
C ASN A 132 -10.29 -7.57 -24.35
N GLN A 133 -10.45 -6.39 -23.75
CA GLN A 133 -11.72 -5.97 -23.11
C GLN A 133 -12.28 -4.63 -23.59
N GLY A 134 -11.53 -3.86 -24.39
CA GLY A 134 -11.90 -2.50 -24.80
C GLY A 134 -11.90 -1.47 -23.65
N VAL A 135 -11.45 -1.86 -22.45
CA VAL A 135 -11.39 -0.99 -21.28
C VAL A 135 -10.08 -0.21 -21.31
N ILE A 136 -10.20 1.10 -21.53
CA ILE A 136 -9.06 2.00 -21.75
C ILE A 136 -8.09 2.08 -20.56
N TYR A 137 -8.58 2.05 -19.32
CA TYR A 137 -7.74 2.19 -18.13
C TYR A 137 -7.69 0.89 -17.35
N LEU A 138 -6.49 0.52 -16.87
CA LEU A 138 -6.34 -0.49 -15.82
C LEU A 138 -7.29 -0.16 -14.66
N TYR A 139 -8.08 -1.16 -14.25
CA TYR A 139 -9.04 -1.03 -13.15
C TYR A 139 -8.56 -1.79 -11.91
N SER A 140 -9.35 -1.79 -10.84
CA SER A 140 -9.04 -2.49 -9.58
C SER A 140 -7.72 -2.04 -8.95
N ILE A 141 -7.09 -2.91 -8.17
CA ILE A 141 -5.80 -2.67 -7.49
C ILE A 141 -4.72 -2.29 -8.51
N GLN A 142 -4.76 -2.86 -9.72
CA GLN A 142 -3.79 -2.54 -10.78
C GLN A 142 -3.89 -1.08 -11.22
N GLY A 143 -5.12 -0.59 -11.42
CA GLY A 143 -5.39 0.81 -11.73
C GLY A 143 -4.94 1.77 -10.63
N PHE A 144 -5.14 1.38 -9.37
CA PHE A 144 -4.66 2.14 -8.21
C PHE A 144 -3.13 2.28 -8.21
N TYR A 145 -2.38 1.19 -8.41
CA TYR A 145 -0.91 1.26 -8.47
C TYR A 145 -0.41 2.16 -9.60
N TYR A 146 -1.08 2.14 -10.75
CA TYR A 146 -0.71 3.05 -11.84
C TYR A 146 -1.01 4.52 -11.46
N CYS A 147 -2.14 4.78 -10.81
CA CYS A 147 -2.44 6.11 -10.28
C CYS A 147 -1.40 6.60 -9.26
N GLU A 148 -0.86 5.73 -8.41
CA GLU A 148 0.23 6.07 -7.47
C GLU A 148 1.51 6.53 -8.19
N LEU A 149 1.87 5.85 -9.27
CA LEU A 149 2.99 6.26 -10.12
C LEU A 149 2.72 7.62 -10.78
N LEU A 150 1.51 7.82 -11.32
CA LEU A 150 1.13 9.08 -11.96
C LEU A 150 1.12 10.27 -10.99
N LEU A 151 0.73 10.06 -9.73
CA LEU A 151 0.83 11.09 -8.67
C LEU A 151 2.29 11.49 -8.41
N THR A 152 3.22 10.54 -8.51
CA THR A 152 4.66 10.81 -8.36
C THR A 152 5.18 11.71 -9.49
N PHE A 153 4.62 11.59 -10.69
CA PHE A 153 4.87 12.51 -11.80
C PHE A 153 4.08 13.83 -11.73
N GLY A 154 3.21 14.01 -10.73
CA GLY A 154 2.34 15.19 -10.62
C GLY A 154 1.16 15.22 -11.59
N ASN A 155 0.84 14.10 -12.23
CA ASN A 155 -0.26 13.99 -13.21
C ASN A 155 -1.64 13.87 -12.54
N THR A 156 -1.98 14.81 -11.65
CA THR A 156 -3.22 14.80 -10.87
C THR A 156 -4.48 14.82 -11.74
N ARG A 157 -4.45 15.51 -12.88
CA ARG A 157 -5.55 15.55 -13.86
C ARG A 157 -5.87 14.15 -14.40
N LEU A 158 -4.85 13.42 -14.85
CA LEU A 158 -5.01 12.09 -15.41
C LEU A 158 -5.46 11.09 -14.34
N VAL A 159 -4.88 11.17 -13.14
CA VAL A 159 -5.30 10.35 -11.99
C VAL A 159 -6.80 10.52 -11.71
N LYS A 160 -7.28 11.77 -11.66
CA LYS A 160 -8.72 12.05 -11.45
C LYS A 160 -9.59 11.46 -12.56
N GLN A 161 -9.18 11.61 -13.82
CA GLN A 161 -9.91 11.06 -14.96
C GLN A 161 -9.99 9.53 -14.90
N ARG A 162 -8.86 8.87 -14.60
CA ARG A 162 -8.76 7.42 -14.47
C ARG A 162 -9.69 6.92 -13.36
N ALA A 163 -9.52 7.42 -12.14
CA ALA A 163 -10.28 7.01 -10.97
C ALA A 163 -11.80 7.24 -11.13
N MET A 164 -12.22 8.37 -11.74
CA MET A 164 -13.64 8.60 -12.01
C MET A 164 -14.22 7.60 -13.03
N LYS A 165 -13.43 7.18 -14.02
CA LYS A 165 -13.89 6.24 -15.04
C LYS A 165 -13.91 4.80 -14.51
N THR A 166 -12.88 4.38 -13.79
CA THR A 166 -12.77 3.04 -13.20
C THR A 166 -13.80 2.82 -12.09
N SER A 167 -14.11 3.85 -11.29
CA SER A 167 -15.14 3.77 -10.23
C SER A 167 -16.56 3.46 -10.74
N LYS A 168 -16.81 3.65 -12.05
CA LYS A 168 -18.09 3.40 -12.72
C LYS A 168 -18.15 2.03 -13.37
N LEU A 169 -17.03 1.31 -13.45
CA LEU A 169 -17.01 -0.07 -13.94
C LEU A 169 -17.63 -0.96 -12.84
N GLY A 170 -18.63 -1.78 -13.21
CA GLY A 170 -19.67 -2.36 -12.34
C GLY A 170 -19.29 -3.39 -11.25
N GLU A 171 -20.33 -4.05 -10.72
CA GLU A 171 -20.49 -4.73 -9.41
C GLU A 171 -19.71 -6.05 -9.18
N GLY A 172 -19.42 -6.37 -7.89
CA GLY A 172 -18.81 -7.62 -7.40
C GLY A 172 -18.16 -7.50 -6.00
N PHE A 173 -17.73 -8.60 -5.35
CA PHE A 173 -17.13 -8.56 -3.99
C PHE A 173 -15.86 -7.71 -3.87
N TYR A 174 -15.00 -7.71 -4.90
CA TYR A 174 -13.78 -6.89 -4.97
C TYR A 174 -14.07 -5.43 -5.41
N HIS A 175 -15.30 -5.11 -5.80
CA HIS A 175 -15.72 -3.77 -6.21
C HIS A 175 -15.58 -2.76 -5.07
N ASN A 176 -15.86 -3.18 -3.83
CA ASN A 176 -15.80 -2.27 -2.69
C ASN A 176 -14.35 -1.81 -2.42
N LEU A 177 -13.38 -2.72 -2.49
CA LEU A 177 -11.97 -2.36 -2.35
C LEU A 177 -11.52 -1.49 -3.53
N SER A 178 -11.79 -1.90 -4.77
CA SER A 178 -11.36 -1.12 -5.95
C SER A 178 -11.92 0.29 -5.94
N LYS A 179 -13.22 0.43 -5.64
CA LYS A 179 -13.88 1.73 -5.52
C LYS A 179 -13.28 2.56 -4.40
N SER A 180 -12.98 1.94 -3.25
CA SER A 180 -12.32 2.65 -2.14
C SER A 180 -10.95 3.18 -2.52
N LEU A 181 -10.18 2.42 -3.31
CA LEU A 181 -8.87 2.82 -3.83
C LEU A 181 -8.99 3.91 -4.91
N ASP A 182 -9.99 3.85 -5.80
CA ASP A 182 -10.27 4.94 -6.75
C ASP A 182 -10.59 6.26 -6.01
N LEU A 183 -11.42 6.19 -4.95
CA LEU A 183 -11.71 7.34 -4.09
C LEU A 183 -10.44 7.86 -3.39
N LEU A 184 -9.53 6.97 -3.00
CA LEU A 184 -8.24 7.35 -2.42
C LEU A 184 -7.39 8.11 -3.44
N SER A 185 -7.27 7.60 -4.67
CA SER A 185 -6.53 8.26 -5.75
C SER A 185 -7.10 9.64 -6.06
N LEU A 186 -8.42 9.81 -6.06
CA LEU A 186 -9.07 11.12 -6.19
C LEU A 186 -8.68 12.05 -5.04
N GLY A 187 -8.79 11.57 -3.80
CA GLY A 187 -8.44 12.32 -2.61
C GLY A 187 -6.99 12.81 -2.61
N LYS A 188 -6.05 11.92 -2.95
CA LYS A 188 -4.62 12.25 -3.04
C LYS A 188 -4.32 13.25 -4.16
N ALA A 189 -4.98 13.13 -5.32
CA ALA A 189 -4.83 14.11 -6.40
C ALA A 189 -5.30 15.51 -5.98
N TRP A 190 -6.44 15.62 -5.29
CA TRP A 190 -6.91 16.91 -4.75
C TRP A 190 -6.01 17.45 -3.64
N LEU A 191 -5.45 16.57 -2.81
CA LEU A 191 -4.50 16.93 -1.75
C LEU A 191 -3.23 17.54 -2.35
N GLN A 192 -2.68 16.94 -3.41
CA GLN A 192 -1.50 17.44 -4.13
C GLN A 192 -1.76 18.81 -4.80
N GLU A 193 -2.99 19.04 -5.26
CA GLU A 193 -3.45 20.35 -5.77
C GLU A 193 -3.77 21.37 -4.66
N LYS A 194 -3.55 21.02 -3.39
CA LYS A 194 -3.86 21.84 -2.20
C LYS A 194 -5.34 22.23 -2.07
N GLN A 195 -6.23 21.46 -2.71
CA GLN A 195 -7.69 21.63 -2.61
C GLN A 195 -8.24 20.83 -1.43
N PHE A 196 -7.88 21.23 -0.21
CA PHE A 196 -8.11 20.45 1.02
C PHE A 196 -9.58 20.10 1.27
N LYS A 197 -10.53 20.99 0.93
CA LYS A 197 -11.97 20.72 1.07
C LYS A 197 -12.43 19.56 0.19
N GLN A 198 -11.96 19.50 -1.06
CA GLN A 198 -12.27 18.39 -1.97
C GLN A 198 -11.55 17.12 -1.53
N ALA A 199 -10.27 17.23 -1.18
CA ALA A 199 -9.49 16.12 -0.67
C ALA A 199 -10.17 15.43 0.53
N ALA A 200 -10.66 16.22 1.50
CA ALA A 200 -11.38 15.72 2.67
C ALA A 200 -12.57 14.83 2.33
N ILE A 201 -13.40 15.25 1.37
CA ILE A 201 -14.60 14.49 0.97
C ILE A 201 -14.21 13.09 0.47
N TRP A 202 -13.21 13.03 -0.42
CA TRP A 202 -12.82 11.78 -1.07
C TRP A 202 -12.01 10.87 -0.14
N ILE A 203 -11.07 11.44 0.62
CA ILE A 203 -10.23 10.70 1.58
C ILE A 203 -11.09 10.12 2.71
N HIS A 204 -12.01 10.89 3.30
CA HIS A 204 -12.88 10.38 4.36
C HIS A 204 -13.77 9.23 3.88
N LYS A 205 -14.34 9.35 2.67
CA LYS A 205 -15.15 8.27 2.06
C LYS A 205 -14.32 7.03 1.79
N SER A 206 -13.10 7.21 1.27
CA SER A 206 -12.17 6.12 1.03
C SER A 206 -11.82 5.37 2.32
N VAL A 207 -11.37 6.07 3.37
CA VAL A 207 -11.02 5.45 4.66
C VAL A 207 -12.22 4.74 5.27
N SER A 208 -13.40 5.36 5.27
CA SER A 208 -14.62 4.74 5.78
C SER A 208 -14.96 3.45 5.03
N SER A 209 -14.77 3.44 3.71
CA SER A 209 -15.03 2.27 2.88
C SER A 209 -13.96 1.18 3.05
N LEU A 210 -12.67 1.56 3.15
CA LEU A 210 -11.56 0.64 3.43
C LEU A 210 -11.74 -0.09 4.76
N ARG A 211 -12.26 0.58 5.80
CA ARG A 211 -12.57 -0.06 7.09
C ARG A 211 -13.63 -1.16 6.99
N LEU A 212 -14.52 -1.07 6.01
CA LEU A 212 -15.54 -2.09 5.74
C LEU A 212 -14.99 -3.22 4.85
N THR A 213 -13.79 -3.07 4.31
CA THR A 213 -13.11 -4.15 3.60
C THR A 213 -12.31 -4.98 4.60
N ASN A 214 -12.39 -6.32 4.49
CA ASN A 214 -11.53 -7.23 5.26
C ASN A 214 -10.09 -7.25 4.72
N GLN A 215 -9.55 -6.10 4.29
CA GLN A 215 -8.25 -5.98 3.63
C GLN A 215 -7.42 -4.91 4.34
N SER A 216 -6.96 -5.24 5.55
CA SER A 216 -6.25 -4.33 6.45
C SER A 216 -4.98 -3.72 5.84
N VAL A 217 -4.34 -4.44 4.91
CA VAL A 217 -3.09 -4.00 4.24
C VAL A 217 -3.24 -2.69 3.47
N PHE A 218 -4.45 -2.34 2.98
CA PHE A 218 -4.67 -1.08 2.26
C PHE A 218 -5.12 0.07 3.16
N LEU A 219 -5.58 -0.21 4.39
CA LEU A 219 -6.06 0.81 5.31
C LEU A 219 -4.97 1.83 5.68
N PRO A 220 -3.71 1.44 5.95
CA PRO A 220 -2.62 2.39 6.19
C PRO A 220 -2.46 3.47 5.12
N LEU A 221 -2.63 3.12 3.84
CA LEU A 221 -2.50 4.08 2.73
C LEU A 221 -3.55 5.20 2.82
N GLY A 222 -4.78 4.85 3.20
CA GLY A 222 -5.86 5.80 3.43
C GLY A 222 -5.62 6.68 4.65
N LEU A 223 -5.17 6.08 5.75
CA LEU A 223 -4.86 6.78 7.00
C LEU A 223 -3.68 7.75 6.83
N LEU A 224 -2.62 7.36 6.13
CA LEU A 224 -1.48 8.24 5.80
C LEU A 224 -1.94 9.46 4.99
N ALA A 225 -2.80 9.25 3.98
CA ALA A 225 -3.36 10.36 3.20
C ALA A 225 -4.25 11.30 4.05
N ARG A 226 -5.01 10.73 4.99
CA ARG A 226 -5.88 11.49 5.91
C ARG A 226 -5.07 12.24 6.98
N ALA A 227 -4.01 11.64 7.51
CA ALA A 227 -3.06 12.30 8.40
C ALA A 227 -2.40 13.50 7.71
N ALA A 228 -1.95 13.33 6.46
CA ALA A 228 -1.38 14.43 5.68
C ALA A 228 -2.38 15.57 5.45
N LEU A 229 -3.65 15.24 5.16
CA LEU A 229 -4.72 16.24 5.08
C LEU A 229 -4.90 16.96 6.41
N HIS A 230 -5.00 16.23 7.53
CA HIS A 230 -5.18 16.79 8.86
C HIS A 230 -4.02 17.70 9.27
N ARG A 231 -2.78 17.32 8.95
CA ARG A 231 -1.59 18.17 9.12
C ARG A 231 -1.74 19.49 8.35
N HIS A 232 -2.18 19.43 7.08
CA HIS A 232 -2.40 20.64 6.29
C HIS A 232 -3.56 21.51 6.80
N THR A 233 -4.59 20.91 7.38
CA THR A 233 -5.72 21.64 8.00
C THR A 233 -5.49 21.99 9.47
N ARG A 234 -4.31 21.70 10.02
CA ARG A 234 -3.92 21.93 11.42
C ARG A 234 -4.78 21.22 12.46
N ASP A 235 -5.37 20.09 12.08
CA ASP A 235 -6.06 19.18 13.00
C ASP A 235 -5.08 18.11 13.49
N PHE A 236 -4.07 18.55 14.23
CA PHE A 236 -2.93 17.71 14.59
C PHE A 236 -3.32 16.50 15.44
N ALA A 237 -4.29 16.66 16.34
CA ALA A 237 -4.79 15.55 17.16
C ALA A 237 -5.34 14.40 16.30
N ARG A 238 -6.11 14.70 15.24
CA ARG A 238 -6.59 13.66 14.33
C ARG A 238 -5.48 13.08 13.46
N ALA A 239 -4.50 13.89 13.05
CA ALA A 239 -3.33 13.40 12.34
C ALA A 239 -2.55 12.39 13.18
N GLN A 240 -2.31 12.68 14.46
CA GLN A 240 -1.65 11.76 15.39
C GLN A 240 -2.44 10.46 15.58
N GLN A 241 -3.78 10.54 15.71
CA GLN A 241 -4.63 9.34 15.83
C GLN A 241 -4.55 8.44 14.58
N ASP A 242 -4.59 9.04 13.38
CA ASP A 242 -4.44 8.28 12.14
C ASP A 242 -3.07 7.62 12.03
N LEU A 243 -2.00 8.34 12.41
CA LEU A 243 -0.64 7.80 12.39
C LEU A 243 -0.42 6.71 13.44
N GLN A 244 -1.03 6.83 14.61
CA GLN A 244 -1.03 5.78 15.63
C GLN A 244 -1.58 4.48 15.06
N GLU A 245 -2.75 4.56 14.41
CA GLU A 245 -3.37 3.37 13.83
C GLU A 245 -2.52 2.79 12.68
N VAL A 246 -1.89 3.64 11.86
CA VAL A 246 -0.92 3.18 10.85
C VAL A 246 0.20 2.39 11.51
N PHE A 247 0.78 2.91 12.60
CA PHE A 247 1.85 2.24 13.34
C PHE A 247 1.39 0.89 13.89
N ASP A 248 0.25 0.83 14.57
CA ASP A 248 -0.27 -0.39 15.19
C ASP A 248 -0.49 -1.50 14.16
N ILE A 249 -1.06 -1.17 13.00
CA ILE A 249 -1.28 -2.13 11.92
C ILE A 249 0.07 -2.54 11.30
N ALA A 250 0.95 -1.57 11.02
CA ALA A 250 2.19 -1.80 10.30
C ALA A 250 3.24 -2.55 11.12
N ASP A 251 3.41 -2.19 12.38
CA ASP A 251 4.35 -2.85 13.30
C ASP A 251 3.90 -4.29 13.57
N GLY A 252 2.62 -4.48 13.92
CA GLY A 252 2.05 -5.80 14.20
C GLY A 252 2.06 -6.76 13.00
N SER A 253 2.10 -6.22 11.78
CA SER A 253 2.11 -7.01 10.54
C SER A 253 3.48 -7.09 9.85
N GLY A 254 4.51 -6.43 10.41
CA GLY A 254 5.84 -6.33 9.80
C GLY A 254 5.88 -5.55 8.48
N MET A 255 4.98 -4.58 8.29
CA MET A 255 4.85 -3.80 7.07
C MET A 255 5.87 -2.66 6.99
N ARG A 256 7.13 -3.00 6.69
CA ARG A 256 8.27 -2.09 6.79
C ARG A 256 8.17 -0.85 5.89
N LEU A 257 7.57 -0.95 4.70
CA LEU A 257 7.39 0.23 3.84
C LEU A 257 6.39 1.23 4.43
N HIS A 258 5.32 0.71 5.05
CA HIS A 258 4.32 1.54 5.72
C HIS A 258 4.87 2.16 7.01
N LEU A 259 5.75 1.45 7.73
CA LEU A 259 6.50 2.02 8.86
C LEU A 259 7.41 3.17 8.42
N THR A 260 8.09 3.05 7.28
CA THR A 260 8.84 4.17 6.70
C THR A 260 7.94 5.38 6.46
N ASP A 261 6.81 5.18 5.78
CA ASP A 261 5.87 6.25 5.47
C ASP A 261 5.29 6.89 6.75
N TYR A 262 5.03 6.08 7.78
CA TYR A 262 4.65 6.55 9.12
C TYR A 262 5.72 7.47 9.72
N HIS A 263 6.99 7.05 9.75
CA HIS A 263 8.05 7.85 10.34
C HIS A 263 8.25 9.18 9.59
N LEU A 264 8.16 9.16 8.26
CA LEU A 264 8.24 10.37 7.43
C LEU A 264 7.08 11.32 7.71
N GLU A 265 5.85 10.81 7.80
CA GLU A 265 4.68 11.66 8.04
C GLU A 265 4.63 12.17 9.49
N MET A 266 5.06 11.38 10.47
CA MET A 266 5.20 11.82 11.86
C MET A 266 6.23 12.94 11.98
N ALA A 267 7.37 12.82 11.30
CA ALA A 267 8.37 13.91 11.26
C ALA A 267 7.77 15.21 10.68
N ARG A 268 7.00 15.12 9.58
CA ARG A 268 6.29 16.29 9.03
C ARG A 268 5.28 16.88 10.01
N LEU A 269 4.59 16.02 10.76
CA LEU A 269 3.60 16.44 11.74
C LEU A 269 4.24 17.20 12.90
N LEU A 270 5.34 16.69 13.44
CA LEU A 270 6.09 17.35 14.52
C LEU A 270 6.60 18.73 14.08
N ILE A 271 7.15 18.85 12.87
CA ILE A 271 7.55 20.16 12.31
C ILE A 271 6.35 21.10 12.23
N ALA A 272 5.21 20.63 11.72
CA ALA A 272 4.02 21.47 11.59
C ALA A 272 3.43 21.92 12.93
N GLU A 273 3.53 21.06 13.97
CA GLU A 273 3.15 21.38 15.35
C GLU A 273 4.11 22.39 15.99
N GLU A 274 5.42 22.28 15.75
CA GLU A 274 6.42 23.25 16.23
C GLU A 274 6.22 24.64 15.60
N GLU A 275 5.95 24.69 14.29
CA GLU A 275 5.65 25.95 13.57
C GLU A 275 4.32 26.57 14.00
N ASN A 276 3.35 25.76 14.43
CA ASN A 276 2.01 26.19 14.79
C ASN A 276 1.52 25.45 16.03
N PRO A 277 2.02 25.79 17.23
CA PRO A 277 1.68 25.05 18.44
C PRO A 277 0.16 25.04 18.64
N PRO A 278 -0.43 23.88 18.98
CA PRO A 278 -1.86 23.81 19.26
C PRO A 278 -2.18 24.83 20.34
N GLN A 279 -3.16 25.70 20.09
CA GLN A 279 -3.59 26.68 21.08
C GLN A 279 -4.10 25.90 22.29
N SER A 280 -3.32 25.92 23.37
CA SER A 280 -3.74 25.32 24.63
C SER A 280 -5.06 25.96 25.05
N PRO A 281 -6.08 25.17 25.42
CA PRO A 281 -7.31 25.69 26.01
C PRO A 281 -7.08 26.48 27.32
N PHE A 282 -5.88 26.38 27.90
CA PHE A 282 -5.50 26.94 29.19
C PHE A 282 -4.40 27.99 29.07
N CYS A 283 -4.62 29.07 28.33
CA CYS A 283 -3.82 30.30 28.46
C CYS A 283 -4.68 31.53 28.18
N LYS A 284 -5.66 31.78 29.05
CA LYS A 284 -6.14 33.14 29.32
C LYS A 284 -5.74 33.52 30.73
N GLY A 285 -4.73 34.40 30.81
CA GLY A 285 -4.41 35.30 31.92
C GLY A 285 -4.46 34.77 33.35
N GLY A 286 -3.30 34.67 34.01
CA GLY A 286 -3.25 34.62 35.48
C GLY A 286 -1.95 34.05 36.02
N SER A 287 -1.15 34.91 36.64
CA SER A 287 -0.04 34.52 37.51
C SER A 287 -0.57 33.69 38.69
N GLN A 288 -0.04 32.49 38.92
CA GLN A 288 0.45 32.00 40.22
C GLN A 288 0.63 30.47 40.28
N LYS A 289 1.84 30.11 40.74
CA LYS A 289 2.26 29.04 41.67
C LYS A 289 1.78 27.59 41.50
N ALA A 290 2.80 26.73 41.63
CA ALA A 290 2.80 25.29 41.75
C ALA A 290 1.72 24.73 42.68
N ALA A 291 0.99 23.73 42.17
CA ALA A 291 0.40 22.64 42.93
C ALA A 291 0.26 21.44 41.99
N GLY A 292 0.79 20.29 42.41
CA GLY A 292 0.74 19.06 41.63
C GLY A 292 -0.69 18.66 41.29
N SER A 293 -0.91 18.34 40.03
CA SER A 293 -2.10 17.63 39.59
C SER A 293 -1.74 16.74 38.40
N ALA A 294 -2.43 15.60 38.33
CA ALA A 294 -2.16 14.47 37.47
C ALA A 294 -1.86 14.87 36.01
N VAL A 295 -0.68 14.44 35.55
CA VAL A 295 -0.17 14.67 34.20
C VAL A 295 -1.01 13.89 33.18
N PRO A 296 -1.64 14.53 32.18
CA PRO A 296 -2.25 13.84 31.06
C PRO A 296 -1.19 13.15 30.19
N PRO A 297 -1.46 12.01 29.50
CA PRO A 297 -0.44 11.13 28.94
C PRO A 297 0.34 11.64 27.71
N PHE A 298 0.29 12.93 27.38
CA PHE A 298 0.78 13.42 26.09
C PHE A 298 1.69 14.65 26.29
N GLU A 299 2.87 14.45 26.88
CA GLU A 299 3.96 15.42 26.76
C GLU A 299 4.79 15.12 25.51
N LYS A 300 4.84 16.12 24.62
CA LYS A 300 5.88 16.43 23.62
C LYS A 300 6.49 15.25 22.84
N GLY A 301 6.09 15.12 21.58
CA GLY A 301 6.62 14.16 20.63
C GLY A 301 5.71 12.94 20.54
N GLY A 302 5.01 12.80 19.41
CA GLY A 302 4.08 11.71 19.14
C GLY A 302 4.62 10.33 19.58
N LEU A 303 3.69 9.45 19.95
CA LEU A 303 3.96 8.05 20.32
C LEU A 303 5.18 7.85 21.23
N GLY A 304 5.03 8.14 22.52
CA GLY A 304 6.02 7.78 23.54
C GLY A 304 7.24 8.69 23.64
N GLY A 305 7.18 9.94 23.14
CA GLY A 305 8.27 10.90 23.25
C GLY A 305 9.42 10.64 22.27
N ILE A 306 9.13 9.99 21.12
CA ILE A 306 10.12 9.85 20.05
C ILE A 306 10.39 11.25 19.47
N SER A 307 11.67 11.63 19.41
CA SER A 307 12.07 12.93 18.89
C SER A 307 11.91 12.99 17.37
N LEU A 308 11.76 14.21 16.84
CA LEU A 308 11.77 14.47 15.39
C LEU A 308 12.99 13.82 14.70
N GLN A 309 14.19 13.98 15.29
CA GLN A 309 15.43 13.38 14.82
C GLN A 309 15.34 11.84 14.77
N ALA A 310 14.79 11.20 15.82
CA ALA A 310 14.64 9.76 15.87
C ALA A 310 13.67 9.22 14.81
N HIS A 311 12.61 9.96 14.47
CA HIS A 311 11.74 9.60 13.35
C HIS A 311 12.47 9.64 12.00
N ILE A 312 13.27 10.69 11.75
CA ILE A 312 14.07 10.78 10.52
C ILE A 312 15.09 9.64 10.43
N GLU A 313 15.79 9.34 11.52
CA GLU A 313 16.77 8.26 11.57
C GLU A 313 16.11 6.89 11.33
N ALA A 314 14.95 6.64 11.94
CA ALA A 314 14.18 5.42 11.70
C ALA A 314 13.76 5.29 10.23
N ALA A 315 13.24 6.38 9.62
CA ALA A 315 12.90 6.38 8.19
C ALA A 315 14.12 6.10 7.30
N ALA A 316 15.25 6.77 7.56
CA ALA A 316 16.50 6.55 6.84
C ALA A 316 17.00 5.10 6.95
N LYS A 317 16.94 4.53 8.16
CA LYS A 317 17.29 3.14 8.41
C LYS A 317 16.41 2.20 7.60
N PHE A 318 15.08 2.36 7.66
CA PHE A 318 14.18 1.50 6.90
C PHE A 318 14.40 1.62 5.39
N ILE A 319 14.55 2.83 4.85
CA ILE A 319 14.83 3.05 3.42
C ILE A 319 16.07 2.27 2.97
N ASN A 320 17.17 2.38 3.73
CA ASN A 320 18.42 1.68 3.43
C ASN A 320 18.29 0.15 3.55
N GLU A 321 17.60 -0.34 4.58
CA GLU A 321 17.42 -1.78 4.80
C GLU A 321 16.48 -2.43 3.77
N THR A 322 15.46 -1.71 3.30
CA THR A 322 14.46 -2.26 2.38
C THR A 322 14.71 -1.91 0.92
N GLY A 323 15.54 -0.91 0.62
CA GLY A 323 15.70 -0.36 -0.74
C GLY A 323 14.50 0.46 -1.19
N TYR A 324 13.80 1.12 -0.26
CA TYR A 324 12.57 1.89 -0.54
C TYR A 324 12.87 3.32 -1.02
N HIS A 325 13.67 3.41 -2.08
CA HIS A 325 14.25 4.67 -2.58
C HIS A 325 13.25 5.64 -3.20
N ARG A 326 11.97 5.26 -3.33
CA ARG A 326 10.90 6.20 -3.72
C ARG A 326 10.81 7.40 -2.77
N ARG A 327 11.19 7.22 -1.50
CA ARG A 327 11.08 8.23 -0.43
C ARG A 327 12.35 9.04 -0.16
N ASP A 328 13.41 8.84 -0.94
CA ASP A 328 14.70 9.51 -0.72
C ASP A 328 14.58 11.04 -0.76
N LYS A 329 13.75 11.55 -1.69
CA LYS A 329 13.51 12.99 -1.82
C LYS A 329 12.89 13.56 -0.55
N GLU A 330 11.83 12.92 -0.06
CA GLU A 330 11.14 13.38 1.14
C GLU A 330 11.98 13.27 2.40
N LEU A 331 12.82 12.22 2.51
CA LEU A 331 13.78 12.10 3.60
C LEU A 331 14.79 13.25 3.59
N LEU A 332 15.33 13.59 2.42
CA LEU A 332 16.29 14.67 2.26
C LEU A 332 15.68 16.03 2.64
N GLU A 333 14.43 16.29 2.24
CA GLU A 333 13.70 17.51 2.61
C GLU A 333 13.56 17.64 4.13
N LEU A 334 13.26 16.55 4.83
CA LEU A 334 13.14 16.53 6.29
C LEU A 334 14.50 16.71 7.00
N GLN A 335 15.56 16.06 6.50
CA GLN A 335 16.91 16.23 7.04
C GLN A 335 17.39 17.68 6.93
N GLN A 336 17.10 18.33 5.80
CA GLN A 336 17.43 19.74 5.60
C GLN A 336 16.63 20.66 6.53
N ALA A 337 15.37 20.31 6.84
CA ALA A 337 14.54 21.10 7.75
C ALA A 337 15.13 21.14 9.17
N ILE A 338 15.61 20.01 9.70
CA ILE A 338 16.27 19.96 11.02
C ILE A 338 17.56 20.79 11.04
N THR A 339 18.38 20.71 10.00
CA THR A 339 19.66 21.45 9.98
C THR A 339 19.51 22.98 9.94
N LYS A 340 18.32 23.49 9.62
CA LYS A 340 18.02 24.92 9.48
C LYS A 340 17.27 25.52 10.67
N GLY A 341 16.69 24.68 11.54
CA GLY A 341 15.98 25.10 12.75
C GLY A 341 16.92 25.27 13.94
#